data_AF-A0A9Q3I2Q5-F1
#
_entry.id   AF-A0A9Q3I2Q5-F1
#
_cell.length_a   1.000
_cell.length_b   1.000
_cell.length_c   1.000
_cell.angle_alpha   90.00
_cell.angle_beta   90.00
_cell.angle_gamma   90.00
#
_symmetry.space_group_name_H-M   'P 1'
#
loop_
_entity.id
_entity.type
_entity.pdbx_description
1 polymer ?
#
loop_
_entity_poly.entity_id
_entity_poly.type
_entity_poly.pdbx_seq_one_letter_code
_entity_poly.pdbx_strand_id
1 'polypeptide(L)'
;MREAPEDFKYTKEALFDHIKLLWGMVKKGSIPPAVDHSLLTEFYQSFSTTNQIKNVASNKQRTTLIKHDEFQTLRDACARRIKIGNHIVNLQQFYIDYIKATLAKLGIHAWAPDLEDAPDSFFNEACSH
;
A
#
# COMPACT_ATOMS: atom_id res chain seq x y z
N MET A 1 19.79 13.21 -15.94
CA MET A 1 18.89 12.05 -15.77
C MET A 1 19.46 10.90 -16.59
N ARG A 2 19.71 9.73 -16.00
CA ARG A 2 20.03 8.53 -16.81
C ARG A 2 18.72 8.08 -17.42
N GLU A 3 18.66 7.96 -18.74
CA GLU A 3 17.53 7.34 -19.41
C GLU A 3 17.41 5.91 -18.91
N ALA A 4 16.26 5.57 -18.34
CA ALA A 4 15.99 4.21 -17.90
C ALA A 4 15.84 3.32 -19.15
N PRO A 5 16.22 2.03 -19.08
CA PRO A 5 16.02 1.08 -20.19
C PRO A 5 14.57 1.12 -20.68
N GLU A 6 14.30 0.87 -21.97
CA GLU A 6 12.92 0.85 -22.50
C GLU A 6 12.01 -0.10 -21.71
N ASP A 7 12.56 -1.22 -21.25
CA ASP A 7 11.91 -2.25 -20.43
C ASP A 7 11.49 -1.74 -19.03
N PHE A 8 12.10 -0.65 -18.57
CA PHE A 8 11.75 -0.01 -17.30
C PHE A 8 10.35 0.58 -17.33
N LYS A 9 9.85 0.98 -18.50
CA LYS A 9 8.50 1.53 -18.67
C LYS A 9 7.44 0.55 -18.15
N TYR A 10 7.50 -0.71 -18.59
CA TYR A 10 6.54 -1.74 -18.16
C TYR A 10 6.66 -2.06 -16.68
N THR A 11 7.89 -2.04 -16.14
CA THR A 11 8.13 -2.25 -14.71
C THR A 11 7.53 -1.12 -13.88
N LYS A 12 7.69 0.13 -14.33
CA LYS A 12 7.12 1.33 -13.71
C LYS A 12 5.59 1.28 -13.74
N GLU A 13 4.99 0.98 -14.88
CA GLU A 13 3.54 0.84 -15.04
C GLU A 13 2.98 -0.26 -14.13
N ALA A 14 3.62 -1.42 -14.08
CA ALA A 14 3.23 -2.50 -13.17
C ALA A 14 3.31 -2.04 -11.70
N LEU A 15 4.37 -1.34 -11.31
CA LEU A 15 4.52 -0.83 -9.95
C LEU A 15 3.43 0.19 -9.59
N PHE A 16 3.04 1.06 -10.52
CA PHE A 16 1.93 1.99 -10.35
C PHE A 16 0.60 1.27 -10.14
N ASP A 17 0.32 0.21 -10.89
CA ASP A 17 -0.89 -0.59 -10.68
C ASP A 17 -0.91 -1.25 -9.30
N HIS A 18 0.23 -1.73 -8.80
CA HIS A 18 0.32 -2.31 -7.46
C HIS A 18 0.14 -1.26 -6.36
N ILE A 19 0.66 -0.05 -6.54
CA ILE A 19 0.42 1.08 -5.62
C ILE A 19 -1.07 1.44 -5.58
N LYS A 20 -1.70 1.60 -6.75
CA LYS A 20 -3.15 1.85 -6.85
C LYS A 20 -3.94 0.76 -6.15
N LEU A 21 -3.53 -0.51 -6.32
CA LEU A 21 -4.17 -1.64 -5.67
C LEU A 21 -4.09 -1.56 -4.13
N LEU A 22 -2.90 -1.28 -3.59
CA LEU A 22 -2.68 -1.12 -2.14
C LEU A 22 -3.52 0.02 -1.56
N TRP A 23 -3.72 1.07 -2.33
CA TRP A 23 -4.52 2.23 -1.97
C TRP A 23 -6.03 2.05 -2.15
N GLY A 24 -6.48 0.93 -2.75
CA GLY A 24 -7.90 0.69 -3.05
C GLY A 24 -8.42 1.41 -4.30
N MET A 25 -7.54 1.95 -5.14
CA MET A 25 -7.84 2.65 -6.39
C MET A 25 -8.08 1.67 -7.55
N VAL A 26 -9.13 0.86 -7.44
CA VAL A 26 -9.44 -0.19 -8.44
C VAL A 26 -10.14 0.36 -9.69
N LYS A 27 -10.81 1.50 -9.59
CA LYS A 27 -11.57 2.13 -10.68
C LYS A 27 -10.74 3.21 -11.36
N LYS A 28 -10.88 3.34 -12.69
CA LYS A 28 -10.26 4.44 -13.43
C LYS A 28 -10.80 5.79 -12.93
N GLY A 29 -9.91 6.75 -12.68
CA GLY A 29 -10.27 8.07 -12.17
C GLY A 29 -10.71 8.09 -10.70
N SER A 30 -10.47 7.02 -9.94
CA SER A 30 -10.64 7.07 -8.49
C SER A 30 -9.66 8.08 -7.89
N ILE A 31 -10.14 8.89 -6.96
CA ILE A 31 -9.30 9.79 -6.17
C ILE A 31 -8.77 8.97 -4.98
N PRO A 32 -7.50 9.15 -4.57
CA PRO A 32 -6.99 8.51 -3.36
C PRO A 32 -7.87 8.86 -2.15
N PRO A 33 -8.33 7.87 -1.37
CA PRO A 33 -9.07 8.16 -0.16
C PRO A 33 -8.17 8.88 0.84
N ALA A 34 -8.68 9.94 1.46
CA ALA A 34 -7.99 10.61 2.55
C ALA A 34 -7.81 9.65 3.73
N VAL A 35 -6.64 9.69 4.36
CA VAL A 35 -6.37 8.90 5.57
C VAL A 35 -7.12 9.52 6.73
N ASP A 36 -7.81 8.69 7.51
CA ASP A 36 -8.36 9.14 8.79
C ASP A 36 -7.24 9.51 9.76
N HIS A 37 -7.21 10.78 10.20
CA HIS A 37 -6.22 11.29 11.15
C HIS A 37 -6.22 10.56 12.50
N SER A 38 -7.33 9.91 12.86
CA SER A 38 -7.40 9.07 14.07
C SER A 38 -6.44 7.88 13.99
N LEU A 39 -6.31 7.26 12.81
CA LEU A 39 -5.41 6.13 12.57
C LEU A 39 -3.93 6.55 12.63
N LEU A 40 -3.62 7.76 12.15
CA LEU A 40 -2.28 8.33 12.28
C LEU A 40 -1.93 8.55 13.75
N THR A 41 -2.88 9.06 14.53
CA THR A 41 -2.69 9.30 15.97
C THR A 41 -2.39 7.99 16.71
N GLU A 42 -3.15 6.93 16.45
CA GLU A 42 -2.92 5.60 17.04
C GLU A 42 -1.53 5.04 16.68
N PHE A 43 -1.13 5.18 15.42
CA PHE A 43 0.19 4.75 14.97
C PHE A 43 1.31 5.51 15.69
N TYR A 44 1.21 6.84 15.81
CA TYR A 44 2.21 7.66 16.50
C TYR A 44 2.22 7.45 18.03
N GLN A 45 1.12 7.03 18.63
CA GLN A 45 1.10 6.58 20.03
C GLN A 45 1.86 5.25 20.20
N SER A 46 1.80 4.37 19.19
CA SER A 46 2.45 3.06 19.22
C SER A 46 3.95 3.10 18.89
N PHE A 47 4.37 4.08 18.08
CA PHE A 47 5.74 4.20 17.59
C PHE A 47 6.23 5.65 17.59
N SER A 48 7.35 5.89 18.24
CA SER A 48 8.02 7.19 18.25
C SER A 48 9.35 7.18 17.48
N THR A 49 9.86 5.99 17.12
CA THR A 49 11.14 5.86 16.42
C THR A 49 11.11 4.76 15.36
N THR A 50 11.92 4.94 14.30
CA THR A 50 12.13 3.94 13.25
C THR A 50 12.68 2.62 13.80
N ASN A 51 13.43 2.64 14.89
CA ASN A 51 13.94 1.41 15.52
C ASN A 51 12.84 0.57 16.14
N GLN A 52 11.83 1.19 16.77
CA GLN A 52 10.66 0.46 17.28
C GLN A 52 9.89 -0.21 16.13
N ILE A 53 9.72 0.50 15.02
CA ILE A 53 9.07 -0.04 13.80
C ILE A 53 9.85 -1.25 13.27
N LYS A 54 11.18 -1.12 13.10
CA LYS A 54 12.05 -2.22 12.62
C LYS A 54 12.00 -3.43 13.54
N ASN A 55 12.11 -3.22 14.85
CA ASN A 55 12.06 -4.30 15.84
C ASN A 55 10.74 -5.07 15.74
N VAL A 56 9.63 -4.36 15.58
CA VAL A 56 8.32 -4.98 15.41
C VAL A 56 8.23 -5.72 14.08
N ALA A 57 8.64 -5.11 12.97
CA ALA A 57 8.61 -5.74 11.66
C ALA A 57 9.40 -7.07 11.66
N SER A 58 10.58 -7.08 12.27
CA SER A 58 11.45 -8.26 12.33
C SER A 58 11.04 -9.33 13.37
N ASN A 59 10.26 -8.97 14.40
CA ASN A 59 9.89 -9.91 15.46
C ASN A 59 8.80 -10.90 15.01
N LYS A 60 9.17 -12.13 14.65
CA LYS A 60 8.24 -13.17 14.16
C LYS A 60 7.19 -13.63 15.19
N GLN A 61 7.38 -13.36 16.48
CA GLN A 61 6.53 -13.85 17.57
C GLN A 61 5.46 -12.83 18.00
N ARG A 62 5.49 -11.60 17.49
CA ARG A 62 4.50 -10.59 17.86
C ARG A 62 3.15 -10.90 17.21
N THR A 63 2.10 -10.90 18.03
CA THR A 63 0.72 -10.95 17.56
C THR A 63 0.37 -9.68 16.78
N THR A 64 -0.55 -9.79 15.83
CA THR A 64 -1.04 -8.64 15.05
C THR A 64 -1.71 -7.64 15.99
N LEU A 65 -1.47 -6.34 15.77
CA LEU A 65 -2.10 -5.28 16.55
C LEU A 65 -3.57 -5.06 16.14
N ILE A 66 -3.88 -5.40 14.89
CA ILE A 66 -5.20 -5.24 14.29
C ILE A 66 -5.78 -6.61 13.95
N LYS A 67 -7.12 -6.75 14.08
CA LYS A 67 -7.84 -7.93 13.60
C LYS A 67 -8.03 -7.89 12.08
N HIS A 68 -8.04 -9.05 11.44
CA HIS A 68 -8.06 -9.16 9.98
C HIS A 68 -9.30 -8.53 9.30
N ASP A 69 -10.40 -8.33 10.02
CA ASP A 69 -11.68 -7.77 9.56
C ASP A 69 -11.74 -6.23 9.54
N GLU A 70 -10.88 -5.58 10.33
CA GLU A 70 -10.77 -4.11 10.43
C GLU A 70 -9.89 -3.50 9.33
N PHE A 71 -9.29 -4.34 8.49
CA PHE A 71 -8.31 -3.95 7.49
C PHE A 71 -8.96 -3.43 6.20
N GLN A 72 -8.60 -2.21 5.78
CA GLN A 72 -9.21 -1.55 4.61
C GLN A 72 -8.42 -1.78 3.32
N THR A 73 -7.09 -1.88 3.41
CA THR A 73 -6.22 -2.13 2.25
C THR A 73 -6.42 -3.55 1.70
N LEU A 74 -6.51 -3.69 0.38
CA LEU A 74 -6.75 -4.99 -0.28
C LEU A 74 -8.04 -5.70 0.19
N ARG A 75 -9.05 -4.98 0.71
CA ARG A 75 -10.32 -5.57 1.17
C ARG A 75 -11.05 -6.31 0.04
N ASP A 76 -11.11 -5.71 -1.14
CA ASP A 76 -11.74 -6.30 -2.34
C ASP A 76 -10.76 -7.10 -3.22
N ALA A 77 -9.49 -7.14 -2.83
CA ALA A 77 -8.48 -7.93 -3.52
C ALA A 77 -8.64 -9.41 -3.12
N CYS A 78 -9.37 -10.16 -3.93
CA CYS A 78 -9.33 -11.61 -3.91
C CYS A 78 -8.12 -12.10 -4.73
N ALA A 79 -7.57 -13.27 -4.42
CA ALA A 79 -6.54 -13.95 -5.21
C ALA A 79 -7.02 -14.40 -6.60
N ARG A 80 -7.33 -13.40 -7.43
CA ARG A 80 -7.81 -13.50 -8.80
C ARG A 80 -7.22 -12.33 -9.58
N ARG A 81 -7.51 -12.31 -10.88
CA ARG A 81 -7.21 -11.18 -11.77
C ARG A 81 -8.00 -9.95 -11.32
N ILE A 82 -7.32 -8.94 -10.79
CA ILE A 82 -7.92 -7.67 -10.41
C ILE A 82 -7.74 -6.70 -11.56
N LYS A 83 -8.85 -6.12 -12.03
CA LYS A 83 -8.82 -5.11 -13.08
C LYS A 83 -8.59 -3.75 -12.46
N ILE A 84 -7.53 -3.07 -12.86
CA ILE A 84 -7.19 -1.70 -12.46
C ILE A 84 -7.15 -0.86 -13.72
N GLY A 85 -8.19 -0.06 -13.94
CA GLY A 85 -8.37 0.64 -15.21
C GLY A 85 -8.37 -0.33 -16.40
N ASN A 86 -7.32 -0.29 -17.22
CA ASN A 86 -7.13 -1.17 -18.38
C ASN A 86 -6.17 -2.34 -18.12
N HIS A 87 -5.51 -2.38 -16.97
CA HIS A 87 -4.53 -3.40 -16.63
C HIS A 87 -5.13 -4.51 -15.76
N ILE A 88 -4.51 -5.68 -15.82
CA ILE A 88 -4.86 -6.84 -14.99
C ILE A 88 -3.69 -7.15 -14.09
N VAL A 89 -3.89 -6.96 -12.78
CA VAL A 89 -2.91 -7.37 -11.76
C VAL A 89 -3.26 -8.78 -11.30
N ASN A 90 -2.25 -9.64 -11.28
CA ASN A 90 -2.36 -10.99 -10.73
C ASN A 90 -1.55 -11.07 -9.44
N LEU A 91 -2.25 -11.09 -8.30
CA LEU A 91 -1.63 -11.20 -6.99
C LEU A 91 -2.07 -12.51 -6.34
N GLN A 92 -1.11 -13.38 -6.02
CA GLN A 92 -1.41 -14.64 -5.33
C GLN A 92 -1.91 -14.37 -3.91
N GLN A 93 -2.80 -15.23 -3.40
CA GLN A 93 -3.37 -15.08 -2.05
C GLN A 93 -2.30 -14.95 -0.97
N PHE A 94 -1.22 -15.72 -1.10
CA PHE A 94 -0.07 -15.66 -0.21
C PHE A 94 0.50 -14.24 -0.07
N TYR A 95 0.65 -13.49 -1.16
CA TYR A 95 1.17 -12.12 -1.10
C TYR A 95 0.16 -11.15 -0.49
N ILE A 96 -1.14 -11.34 -0.77
CA ILE A 96 -2.21 -10.55 -0.15
C ILE A 96 -2.19 -10.75 1.37
N ASP A 97 -2.14 -12.00 1.82
CA ASP A 97 -2.12 -12.35 3.24
C ASP A 97 -0.85 -11.83 3.91
N TYR A 98 0.30 -11.96 3.23
CA TYR A 98 1.57 -11.42 3.71
C TYR A 98 1.53 -9.90 3.91
N ILE A 99 1.00 -9.16 2.93
CA ILE A 99 0.85 -7.70 3.01
C ILE A 99 -0.09 -7.33 4.16
N LYS A 100 -1.28 -7.95 4.23
CA LYS A 100 -2.26 -7.70 5.30
C LYS A 100 -1.67 -7.99 6.68
N ALA A 101 -1.02 -9.13 6.86
CA ALA A 101 -0.39 -9.51 8.13
C ALA A 101 0.73 -8.54 8.52
N THR A 102 1.55 -8.10 7.56
CA THR A 102 2.64 -7.15 7.80
C THR A 102 2.12 -5.80 8.27
N LEU A 103 1.09 -5.27 7.60
CA LEU A 103 0.48 -3.98 7.94
C LEU A 103 -0.30 -4.07 9.27
N ALA A 104 -1.06 -5.15 9.50
CA ALA A 104 -1.76 -5.40 10.76
C ALA A 104 -0.82 -5.52 11.96
N LYS A 105 0.38 -6.09 11.76
CA LYS A 105 1.43 -6.16 12.79
C LYS A 105 2.00 -4.79 13.15
N LEU A 106 1.96 -3.85 12.21
CA LEU A 106 2.40 -2.47 12.38
C LEU A 106 1.30 -1.52 12.85
N GLY A 107 0.06 -1.99 13.06
CA GLY A 107 -1.03 -1.10 13.44
C GLY A 107 -1.48 -0.19 12.28
N ILE A 108 -1.21 -0.57 11.04
CA ILE A 108 -1.62 0.20 9.86
C ILE A 108 -2.95 -0.36 9.35
N HIS A 109 -4.07 0.33 9.56
CA HIS A 109 -5.40 -0.12 9.09
C HIS A 109 -5.64 0.10 7.60
N ALA A 110 -5.06 1.17 7.05
CA ALA A 110 -5.15 1.57 5.66
C ALA A 110 -3.77 2.07 5.20
N TRP A 111 -3.34 1.59 4.04
CA TRP A 111 -2.14 2.07 3.38
C TRP A 111 -2.45 3.28 2.52
N ALA A 112 -1.70 4.35 2.74
CA ALA A 112 -1.69 5.54 1.89
C ALA A 112 -0.32 6.21 2.03
N PRO A 113 0.34 6.58 0.92
CA PRO A 113 1.54 7.38 0.94
C PRO A 113 1.19 8.86 1.15
N ASP A 114 2.24 9.62 1.46
CA ASP A 114 2.15 11.06 1.62
C ASP A 114 1.95 11.74 0.25
N LEU A 115 0.83 12.45 0.09
CA LEU A 115 0.49 13.20 -1.12
C LEU A 115 0.98 14.66 -1.07
N GLU A 116 1.45 15.13 0.09
CA GLU A 116 2.00 16.48 0.26
C GLU A 116 3.43 16.61 -0.31
N ASP A 117 4.00 15.51 -0.80
CA ASP A 117 5.27 15.51 -1.52
C ASP A 117 5.14 16.23 -2.88
N ALA A 118 6.27 16.48 -3.54
CA ALA A 118 6.30 17.18 -4.82
C ALA A 118 5.35 16.54 -5.87
N PRO A 119 4.73 17.31 -6.78
CA PRO A 119 3.81 16.75 -7.78
C PRO A 119 4.42 15.67 -8.69
N ASP A 120 5.75 15.71 -8.88
CA ASP A 120 6.54 14.74 -9.62
C ASP A 120 7.12 13.62 -8.74
N SER A 121 6.69 13.54 -7.46
CA SER A 121 7.03 12.42 -6.59
C SER A 121 6.48 11.11 -7.17
N PHE A 122 7.16 10.01 -6.89
CA PHE A 122 6.80 8.70 -7.44
C PHE A 122 5.36 8.27 -7.10
N PHE A 123 4.89 8.60 -5.89
CA PHE A 123 3.53 8.27 -5.44
C PHE A 123 2.47 9.18 -6.05
N ASN A 124 2.77 10.46 -6.24
CA ASN A 124 1.89 11.41 -6.92
C ASN A 124 1.79 11.10 -8.42
N GLU A 125 2.90 10.72 -9.04
CA GLU A 125 2.95 10.28 -10.43
C GLU A 125 2.10 9.02 -10.64
N ALA A 126 2.16 8.06 -9.70
CA ALA A 126 1.32 6.86 -9.75
C ALA A 126 -0.18 7.20 -9.77
N CYS A 127 -0.60 8.33 -9.20
CA CYS A 127 -2.01 8.72 -9.10
C CYS A 127 -2.49 9.65 -10.22
N SER A 128 -1.59 10.15 -11.07
CA SER A 128 -1.89 11.17 -12.08
C SER A 128 -2.59 10.67 -13.35
N HIS A 129 -2.85 9.35 -13.48
CA HIS A 129 -3.30 8.69 -14.72
C HIS A 129 -4.44 7.68 -14.55
#